data_AF-A0AAW9K6C8-F1
#
_entry.id   AF-A0AAW9K6C8-F1
#
_cell.length_a   1.000
_cell.length_b   1.000
_cell.length_c   1.000
_cell.angle_alpha   90.00
_cell.angle_beta   90.00
_cell.angle_gamma   90.00
#
_symmetry.space_group_name_H-M   'P 1'
#
loop_
_entity.id
_entity.type
_entity.pdbx_description
1 polymer ?
#
loop_
_entity_poly.entity_id
_entity_poly.type
_entity_poly.pdbx_seq_one_letter_code
_entity_poly.pdbx_strand_id
1 'polypeptide(L)'
;NLTEDDIEQYGKYKCKLSLDIFEKNKNKENGKLVLVTAINPTPAGEGKSTVTVGLGQALCKMGKNAVIALRDPSLGPVFGIKGGAAGGGYAQVVPMEDINLHFTGDMHAITSANNLLAAAIDNHIHQGNDLRIDSR
;
A
#
# COMPACT_ATOMS: atom_id res chain seq x y z
N ASN A 1 -3.71 -9.24 -18.47
CA ASN A 1 -2.55 -9.48 -19.34
C ASN A 1 -1.60 -8.31 -19.19
N LEU A 2 -0.54 -8.50 -18.41
CA LEU A 2 0.56 -7.55 -18.27
C LEU A 2 1.73 -8.08 -19.11
N THR A 3 2.54 -7.18 -19.65
CA THR A 3 3.78 -7.49 -20.38
C THR A 3 5.01 -7.16 -19.53
N GLU A 4 6.20 -7.57 -19.94
CA GLU A 4 7.44 -7.28 -19.21
C GLU A 4 7.69 -5.76 -19.11
N ASP A 5 7.36 -4.99 -20.14
CA ASP A 5 7.48 -3.53 -20.15
C ASP A 5 6.53 -2.84 -19.15
N ASP A 6 5.47 -3.52 -18.71
CA ASP A 6 4.55 -2.98 -17.71
C ASP A 6 5.06 -3.16 -16.27
N ILE A 7 6.16 -3.89 -16.06
CA ILE A 7 6.55 -4.44 -14.77
C ILE A 7 8.01 -4.09 -14.44
N GLU A 8 8.20 -3.42 -13.31
CA GLU A 8 9.52 -3.22 -12.70
C GLU A 8 9.71 -4.17 -11.52
N GLN A 9 10.65 -5.12 -11.61
CA GLN A 9 10.82 -6.17 -10.59
C GLN A 9 11.58 -5.68 -9.34
N TYR A 10 11.08 -6.08 -8.17
CA TYR A 10 11.72 -5.89 -6.87
C TYR A 10 12.06 -7.27 -6.27
N GLY A 11 13.14 -7.84 -6.78
CA GLY A 11 13.47 -9.25 -6.57
C GLY A 11 12.49 -10.16 -7.31
N LYS A 12 12.41 -11.43 -6.89
CA LYS A 12 11.69 -12.47 -7.66
C LYS A 12 10.17 -12.49 -7.46
N TYR A 13 9.67 -11.89 -6.38
CA TYR A 13 8.29 -12.10 -5.90
C TYR A 13 7.47 -10.80 -5.81
N LYS A 14 8.05 -9.65 -6.20
CA LYS A 14 7.41 -8.34 -6.09
C LYS A 14 7.71 -7.54 -7.35
N CYS A 15 6.81 -6.65 -7.70
CA CYS A 15 7.02 -5.70 -8.77
C CYS A 15 6.18 -4.44 -8.57
N LYS A 16 6.59 -3.35 -9.22
CA LYS A 16 5.75 -2.18 -9.48
C LYS A 16 5.20 -2.28 -10.89
N LEU A 17 4.02 -1.71 -11.09
CA LEU A 17 3.41 -1.60 -12.41
C LEU A 17 3.62 -0.18 -12.94
N SER A 18 4.02 -0.05 -14.20
CA SER A 18 4.04 1.26 -14.87
C SER A 18 2.64 1.87 -14.87
N LEU A 19 2.55 3.18 -14.69
CA LEU A 19 1.28 3.91 -14.75
C LEU A 19 0.70 3.97 -16.19
N ASP A 20 1.50 3.66 -17.21
CA ASP A 20 1.05 3.59 -18.60
C ASP A 20 -0.08 2.56 -18.81
N ILE A 21 -0.21 1.59 -17.89
CA ILE A 21 -1.32 0.63 -17.91
C ILE A 21 -2.69 1.32 -17.83
N PHE A 22 -2.79 2.49 -17.19
CA PHE A 22 -4.06 3.21 -17.10
C PHE A 22 -4.49 3.73 -18.47
N GLU A 23 -3.56 4.31 -19.23
CA GLU A 23 -3.83 4.75 -20.61
C GLU A 23 -4.17 3.57 -21.53
N LYS A 24 -3.46 2.44 -21.41
CA LYS A 24 -3.74 1.21 -22.17
C LYS A 24 -5.14 0.65 -21.88
N ASN A 25 -5.70 0.90 -20.69
CA ASN A 25 -6.98 0.35 -20.26
C ASN A 25 -8.13 1.37 -20.16
N LYS A 26 -7.92 2.64 -20.54
CA LYS A 26 -8.91 3.72 -20.35
C LYS A 26 -10.28 3.47 -20.98
N ASN A 27 -10.34 2.68 -22.05
CA ASN A 27 -11.58 2.35 -22.78
C ASN A 27 -12.20 1.02 -22.32
N LYS A 28 -11.61 0.31 -21.36
CA LYS A 28 -12.17 -0.94 -20.84
C LYS A 28 -13.21 -0.64 -19.77
N GLU A 29 -14.27 -1.44 -19.77
CA GLU A 29 -15.27 -1.37 -18.70
C GLU A 29 -14.65 -1.77 -17.35
N ASN A 30 -15.04 -1.07 -16.29
CA ASN A 30 -14.61 -1.39 -14.94
C ASN A 30 -15.17 -2.75 -14.49
N GLY A 31 -14.34 -3.50 -13.77
CA GLY A 31 -14.80 -4.69 -13.05
C GLY A 31 -15.76 -4.37 -11.90
N LYS A 32 -16.25 -5.41 -11.21
CA LYS A 32 -17.06 -5.23 -10.00
C LYS A 32 -16.16 -4.86 -8.82
N LEU A 33 -16.54 -3.82 -8.08
CA LEU A 33 -15.87 -3.40 -6.84
C LEU A 33 -16.61 -3.96 -5.64
N VAL A 34 -15.92 -4.71 -4.79
CA VAL A 34 -16.44 -5.24 -3.52
C VAL A 34 -15.66 -4.62 -2.37
N LEU A 35 -16.34 -3.88 -1.51
CA LEU A 35 -15.75 -3.26 -0.32
C LEU A 35 -15.94 -4.16 0.90
N VAL A 36 -14.83 -4.56 1.52
CA VAL A 36 -14.85 -5.29 2.79
C VAL A 36 -14.68 -4.30 3.95
N THR A 37 -15.68 -4.25 4.83
CA THR A 37 -15.67 -3.43 6.05
C THR A 37 -15.88 -4.29 7.29
N ALA A 38 -15.73 -3.69 8.47
CA ALA A 38 -15.97 -4.33 9.76
C ALA A 38 -16.76 -3.40 10.68
N ILE A 39 -17.30 -3.97 11.76
CA ILE A 39 -17.83 -3.21 12.89
C ILE A 39 -16.71 -2.43 13.60
N ASN A 40 -17.07 -1.66 14.63
CA ASN A 40 -16.10 -0.98 15.47
C ASN A 40 -15.06 -1.98 16.03
N PRO A 41 -13.75 -1.65 15.96
CA PRO A 41 -12.70 -2.54 16.43
C PRO A 41 -12.83 -2.87 17.92
N THR A 42 -12.54 -4.11 18.26
CA THR A 42 -12.54 -4.67 19.61
C THR A 42 -11.19 -5.36 19.87
N PRO A 43 -10.79 -5.56 21.14
CA PRO A 43 -9.56 -6.28 21.46
C PRO A 43 -9.51 -7.73 20.96
N ALA A 44 -10.65 -8.34 20.62
CA ALA A 44 -10.72 -9.70 20.09
C ALA A 44 -10.19 -9.80 18.64
N GLY A 45 -10.22 -8.70 17.89
CA GLY A 45 -9.80 -8.64 16.50
C GLY A 45 -10.84 -9.17 15.51
N GLU A 46 -11.12 -8.39 14.47
CA GLU A 46 -12.22 -8.66 13.52
C GLU A 46 -11.77 -9.44 12.28
N GLY A 47 -10.46 -9.57 12.04
CA GLY A 47 -9.93 -10.35 10.93
C GLY A 47 -10.24 -9.78 9.53
N LYS A 48 -10.49 -8.47 9.40
CA LYS A 48 -10.88 -7.83 8.13
C LYS A 48 -9.93 -8.14 6.96
N SER A 49 -8.62 -8.06 7.18
CA SER A 49 -7.63 -8.38 6.14
C SER A 49 -7.68 -9.84 5.74
N THR A 50 -7.84 -10.75 6.71
CA THR A 50 -7.99 -12.20 6.47
C THR A 50 -9.22 -12.49 5.62
N VAL A 51 -10.35 -11.86 5.92
CA VAL A 51 -11.59 -11.97 5.12
C VAL A 51 -11.38 -11.43 3.70
N THR A 52 -10.68 -10.32 3.55
CA THR A 52 -10.38 -9.73 2.22
C THR A 52 -9.56 -10.69 1.37
N VAL A 53 -8.49 -11.27 1.92
CA VAL A 53 -7.65 -12.24 1.22
C VAL A 53 -8.44 -13.52 0.90
N GLY A 54 -9.16 -14.07 1.88
CA GLY A 54 -9.96 -15.28 1.72
C GLY A 54 -11.07 -15.14 0.68
N LEU A 55 -11.75 -13.98 0.63
CA LEU A 55 -12.76 -13.69 -0.38
C LEU A 55 -12.16 -13.68 -1.79
N GLY A 56 -11.01 -13.04 -1.98
CA GLY A 56 -10.30 -13.06 -3.26
C GLY A 56 -9.92 -14.47 -3.70
N GLN A 57 -9.34 -15.26 -2.78
CA GLN A 57 -9.00 -16.67 -3.03
C GLN A 57 -10.24 -17.51 -3.40
N ALA A 58 -11.37 -17.31 -2.69
CA ALA A 58 -12.62 -18.01 -2.96
C ALA A 58 -13.21 -17.66 -4.33
N LEU A 59 -13.22 -16.38 -4.71
CA LEU A 59 -13.69 -15.94 -6.03
C LEU A 59 -12.86 -16.57 -7.16
N CYS A 60 -11.53 -16.61 -7.00
CA CYS A 60 -10.65 -17.30 -7.95
C CYS A 60 -10.95 -18.80 -8.02
N LYS A 61 -11.18 -19.46 -6.87
CA LYS A 61 -11.56 -20.89 -6.82
C LYS A 61 -12.91 -21.17 -7.50
N MET A 62 -13.80 -20.17 -7.56
CA MET A 62 -15.08 -20.23 -8.28
C MET A 62 -14.95 -19.86 -9.77
N GLY A 63 -13.74 -19.67 -10.30
CA GLY A 63 -13.49 -19.33 -11.70
C GLY A 63 -13.74 -17.87 -12.05
N LYS A 64 -13.80 -16.96 -11.07
CA LYS A 64 -13.84 -15.51 -11.31
C LYS A 64 -12.42 -14.95 -11.38
N ASN A 65 -12.17 -14.04 -12.33
CA ASN A 65 -10.92 -13.28 -12.35
C ASN A 65 -11.02 -12.16 -11.30
N ALA A 66 -10.40 -12.37 -10.13
CA ALA A 66 -10.45 -11.48 -8.99
C ALA A 66 -9.06 -11.08 -8.53
N VAL A 67 -8.93 -9.85 -8.03
CA VAL A 67 -7.73 -9.29 -7.42
C VAL A 67 -8.13 -8.57 -6.14
N ILE A 68 -7.22 -8.53 -5.17
CA ILE A 68 -7.41 -7.80 -3.92
C ILE A 68 -6.49 -6.58 -3.88
N ALA A 69 -6.93 -5.53 -3.21
CA ALA A 69 -6.12 -4.35 -2.91
C ALA A 69 -6.09 -4.15 -1.40
N LEU A 70 -4.89 -4.04 -0.84
CA LEU A 70 -4.64 -3.82 0.59
C LEU A 70 -3.73 -2.61 0.78
N ARG A 71 -3.70 -2.07 1.99
CA ARG A 71 -2.78 -0.99 2.38
C ARG A 71 -1.44 -1.58 2.82
N ASP A 72 -0.36 -0.93 2.43
CA ASP A 72 0.98 -1.21 2.94
C ASP A 72 1.06 -0.87 4.44
N PRO A 73 1.45 -1.81 5.33
CA PRO A 73 1.56 -1.53 6.75
C PRO A 73 2.70 -0.56 7.05
N SER A 74 2.49 0.33 8.02
CA SER A 74 3.59 1.15 8.54
C SER A 74 4.67 0.30 9.22
N LEU A 75 5.94 0.71 9.03
CA LEU A 75 7.12 0.06 9.60
C LEU A 75 7.17 0.16 11.14
N GLY A 76 6.87 1.32 11.70
CA GLY A 76 7.04 1.59 13.14
C GLY A 76 6.39 0.55 14.08
N PRO A 77 5.08 0.26 13.93
CA PRO A 77 4.40 -0.69 14.82
C PRO A 77 4.91 -2.13 14.73
N VAL A 78 5.61 -2.52 13.66
CA VAL A 78 6.21 -3.86 13.53
C VAL A 78 7.25 -4.11 14.61
N PHE A 79 7.95 -3.07 15.08
CA PHE A 79 8.90 -3.15 16.19
C PHE A 79 8.26 -3.01 17.58
N GLY A 80 6.94 -2.85 17.64
CA GLY A 80 6.16 -2.79 18.89
C GLY A 80 5.21 -3.98 19.01
N ILE A 81 3.90 -3.71 18.96
CA ILE A 81 2.85 -4.73 18.96
C ILE A 81 2.08 -4.57 17.65
N LYS A 82 2.28 -5.47 16.69
CA LYS A 82 1.46 -5.53 15.48
C LYS A 82 1.04 -6.97 15.17
N GLY A 83 -0.26 -7.14 14.95
CA GLY A 83 -0.82 -8.32 14.28
C GLY A 83 -0.63 -8.22 12.75
N GLY A 84 -0.78 -9.35 12.05
CA GLY A 84 -0.60 -9.45 10.60
C GLY A 84 -1.52 -8.51 9.82
N ALA A 85 -0.95 -7.49 9.17
CA ALA A 85 -1.70 -6.50 8.41
C ALA A 85 -2.22 -7.03 7.07
N ALA A 86 -1.54 -8.04 6.51
CA ALA A 86 -1.83 -8.64 5.22
C ALA A 86 -2.51 -10.02 5.32
N GLY A 87 -3.38 -10.20 6.32
CA GLY A 87 -4.13 -11.43 6.57
C GLY A 87 -3.49 -12.33 7.63
N GLY A 88 -3.92 -13.59 7.69
CA GLY A 88 -3.45 -14.56 8.67
C GLY A 88 -3.91 -16.00 8.37
N GLY A 89 -3.20 -16.98 8.91
CA GLY A 89 -3.44 -18.40 8.62
C GLY A 89 -3.24 -18.72 7.15
N TYR A 90 -4.17 -19.44 6.53
CA TYR A 90 -4.12 -19.80 5.10
C TYR A 90 -4.56 -18.66 4.15
N ALA A 91 -5.06 -17.56 4.71
CA ALA A 91 -5.49 -16.39 3.94
C ALA A 91 -4.56 -15.20 4.23
N GLN A 92 -3.40 -15.20 3.58
CA GLN A 92 -2.34 -14.19 3.73
C GLN A 92 -1.74 -13.77 2.39
N VAL A 93 -1.23 -12.54 2.33
CA VAL A 93 -0.38 -12.05 1.24
C VAL A 93 1.08 -12.28 1.61
N VAL A 94 1.90 -12.66 0.63
CA VAL A 94 3.32 -13.00 0.80
C VAL A 94 4.16 -12.27 -0.25
N PRO A 95 5.46 -12.02 -0.02
CA PRO A 95 6.25 -12.31 1.19
C PRO A 95 6.00 -11.32 2.35
N MET A 96 5.69 -11.85 3.54
CA MET A 96 5.24 -11.04 4.69
C MET A 96 6.39 -10.23 5.31
N GLU A 97 7.59 -10.79 5.30
CA GLU A 97 8.83 -10.16 5.76
C GLU A 97 9.15 -8.88 4.98
N ASP A 98 8.97 -8.90 3.66
CA ASP A 98 9.18 -7.72 2.84
C ASP A 98 8.07 -6.70 3.07
N ILE A 99 6.82 -7.14 3.09
CA ILE A 99 5.63 -6.29 3.29
C ILE A 99 5.71 -5.54 4.62
N ASN A 100 6.13 -6.20 5.70
CA ASN A 100 6.21 -5.56 7.02
C ASN A 100 7.43 -4.66 7.22
N LEU A 101 8.43 -4.72 6.33
CA LEU A 101 9.65 -3.95 6.46
C LEU A 101 9.70 -2.81 5.44
N HIS A 102 10.63 -2.88 4.50
CA HIS A 102 10.86 -1.80 3.53
C HIS A 102 10.03 -1.94 2.26
N PHE A 103 9.42 -3.11 2.07
CA PHE A 103 8.65 -3.50 0.90
C PHE A 103 9.28 -3.04 -0.42
N THR A 104 8.72 -2.02 -1.07
CA THR A 104 9.25 -1.43 -2.31
C THR A 104 9.78 0.01 -2.13
N GLY A 105 9.88 0.49 -0.89
CA GLY A 105 10.40 1.81 -0.55
C GLY A 105 9.39 2.96 -0.54
N ASP A 106 8.09 2.68 -0.69
CA ASP A 106 7.06 3.72 -0.81
C ASP A 106 6.99 4.63 0.42
N MET A 107 7.03 4.06 1.62
CA MET A 107 7.04 4.83 2.86
C MET A 107 8.30 5.70 2.99
N HIS A 108 9.44 5.24 2.48
CA HIS A 108 10.68 6.03 2.45
C HIS A 108 10.56 7.21 1.50
N ALA A 109 10.01 7.00 0.30
CA ALA A 109 9.79 8.07 -0.67
C ALA A 109 8.84 9.15 -0.11
N ILE A 110 7.75 8.76 0.54
CA ILE A 110 6.82 9.68 1.21
C ILE A 110 7.53 10.44 2.32
N THR A 111 8.32 9.75 3.16
CA THR A 111 9.08 10.36 4.25
C THR A 111 10.10 11.38 3.73
N SER A 112 10.84 11.04 2.68
CA SER A 112 11.81 11.94 2.05
C SER A 112 11.15 13.18 1.47
N ALA A 113 10.02 13.02 0.75
CA ALA A 113 9.28 14.15 0.19
C ALA A 113 8.74 15.08 1.29
N ASN A 114 8.14 14.52 2.34
CA ASN A 114 7.65 15.27 3.49
C ASN A 114 8.77 16.07 4.18
N ASN A 115 9.90 15.41 4.45
CA ASN A 115 11.01 16.04 5.17
C ASN A 115 11.75 17.06 4.30
N LEU A 116 11.80 16.86 2.98
CA LEU A 116 12.30 17.87 2.05
C LEU A 116 11.47 19.14 2.12
N LEU A 117 10.13 19.03 2.14
CA LEU A 117 9.26 20.20 2.27
C LEU A 117 9.47 20.92 3.60
N ALA A 118 9.55 20.18 4.71
CA ALA A 118 9.84 20.76 6.02
C ALA A 118 11.18 21.52 6.02
N ALA A 119 12.24 20.88 5.55
CA ALA A 119 13.56 21.49 5.44
C ALA A 119 13.58 22.72 4.50
N ALA A 120 12.82 22.68 3.41
CA ALA A 120 12.70 23.81 2.49
C ALA A 120 11.99 25.01 3.13
N ILE A 121 10.96 24.77 3.96
CA ILE A 121 10.26 25.81 4.71
C ILE A 121 11.22 26.46 5.72
N ASP A 122 11.91 25.66 6.54
CA ASP A 122 12.85 26.18 7.53
C ASP A 122 14.01 26.94 6.87
N ASN A 123 14.55 26.42 5.77
CA ASN A 123 15.59 27.09 5.00
C ASN A 123 15.08 28.43 4.41
N HIS A 124 13.86 28.47 3.88
CA HIS A 124 13.26 29.70 3.37
C HIS A 124 13.13 30.77 4.46
N ILE A 125 12.72 30.38 5.68
CA ILE A 125 12.68 31.29 6.83
C ILE A 125 14.10 31.77 7.18
N HIS A 126 15.08 30.86 7.20
CA HIS A 126 16.45 31.17 7.54
C HIS A 126 17.14 32.12 6.55
N GLN A 127 16.84 32.02 5.25
CA GLN A 127 17.49 32.76 4.17
C GLN A 127 16.87 34.15 3.87
N GLY A 128 15.95 34.63 4.70
CA GLY A 128 15.38 35.99 4.56
C GLY A 128 13.87 36.05 4.72
N ASN A 129 13.17 34.91 4.65
CA ASN A 129 11.74 34.81 4.87
C ASN A 129 10.91 35.82 4.03
N ASP A 130 11.20 35.94 2.72
CA ASP A 130 10.51 36.90 1.84
C ASP A 130 8.98 36.68 1.77
N LEU A 131 8.53 35.45 2.06
CA LEU A 131 7.12 35.07 2.14
C LEU A 131 6.47 35.36 3.50
N ARG A 132 7.23 35.85 4.49
CA ARG A 132 6.76 36.24 5.83
C ARG A 132 5.99 35.13 6.55
N ILE A 133 6.53 33.92 6.51
CA ILE A 133 5.97 32.76 7.23
C ILE A 133 6.11 33.03 8.73
N ASP A 134 5.01 32.94 9.49
CA ASP A 134 5.01 32.93 10.96
C ASP A 134 5.42 31.53 11.43
N SER A 135 6.44 31.45 12.28
CA SER A 135 7.07 30.20 12.70
C SER A 135 6.49 29.66 14.03
N ARG A 136 5.29 30.10 14.42
CA ARG A 136 4.64 29.78 15.70
C ARG A 136 3.35 29.02 15.50
#